data_AF-A0A3N5YA35-F1
#
_entry.id   AF-A0A3N5YA35-F1
#
_cell.length_a   1.000
_cell.length_b   1.000
_cell.length_c   1.000
_cell.angle_alpha   90.00
_cell.angle_beta   90.00
_cell.angle_gamma   90.00
#
_symmetry.space_group_name_H-M   'P 1'
#
loop_
_entity.id
_entity.type
_entity.pdbx_description
1 polymer ?
#
loop_
_entity_poly.entity_id
_entity_poly.type
_entity_poly.pdbx_seq_one_letter_code
_entity_poly.pdbx_strand_id
1 'polypeptide(L)'
;MKHATTAAAIVVVFGLVGSARQAPEASPTILKALDAKAHLYTDIAKQIWDFAELGFQESKSSALLQKTLADAGFAVQAGVAGMPTAFTASYGSGKPVVAIIGEFDALPALSQAAGDATRRPLRDGAPGHACGHNLLGTAAAAAAIAVKDWMVQAEQTGTLRYYGTPAEEGGGGKIYMVRDGLFRDVDVVLGWHPGDRNAAHPASSLATIAATFRFHGAASHAAASPDRGRSALDGLEALDYMVNMLREHVP
;
A
#
# COMPACT_ATOMS: atom_id res chain seq x y z
N MET A 1 -16.73 39.54 45.31
CA MET A 1 -16.46 40.74 44.49
C MET A 1 -16.05 40.29 43.10
N LYS A 2 -16.77 40.81 42.10
CA LYS A 2 -16.47 40.88 40.66
C LYS A 2 -16.45 39.57 39.87
N HIS A 3 -17.62 39.33 39.27
CA HIS A 3 -17.87 38.56 38.06
C HIS A 3 -16.91 38.93 36.92
N ALA A 4 -16.43 37.92 36.19
CA ALA A 4 -15.91 38.09 34.83
C ALA A 4 -16.58 37.03 33.95
N THR A 5 -17.61 37.49 33.25
CA THR A 5 -18.32 36.84 32.17
C THR A 5 -17.40 36.77 30.95
N THR A 6 -17.04 35.56 30.50
CA THR A 6 -16.37 35.38 29.21
C THR A 6 -17.37 34.79 28.24
N ALA A 7 -17.81 35.61 27.29
CA ALA A 7 -18.75 35.26 26.24
C ALA A 7 -18.14 34.21 25.30
N ALA A 8 -18.88 33.12 25.08
CA ALA A 8 -18.58 32.17 24.01
C ALA A 8 -18.95 32.81 22.66
N ALA A 9 -17.94 33.14 21.86
CA ALA A 9 -18.13 33.51 20.47
C ALA A 9 -18.42 32.24 19.66
N ILE A 10 -19.68 32.01 19.32
CA ILE A 10 -20.06 31.01 18.32
C ILE A 10 -19.67 31.59 16.95
N VAL A 11 -18.55 31.13 16.41
CA VAL A 11 -18.20 31.35 15.01
C VAL A 11 -19.03 30.37 14.17
N VAL A 12 -20.13 30.86 13.60
CA VAL A 12 -20.85 30.13 12.55
C VAL A 12 -20.01 30.23 11.27
N VAL A 13 -19.19 29.20 11.02
CA VAL A 13 -18.57 29.00 9.72
C VAL A 13 -19.69 28.57 8.77
N PHE A 14 -20.19 29.50 7.95
CA PHE A 14 -20.97 29.16 6.77
C PHE A 14 -20.04 28.41 5.82
N GLY A 15 -20.07 27.08 5.90
CA GLY A 15 -19.49 26.22 4.89
C GLY A 15 -20.21 26.50 3.58
N LEU A 16 -19.51 27.16 2.65
CA LEU A 16 -19.82 27.09 1.24
C LEU A 16 -19.75 25.61 0.85
N VAL A 17 -20.89 24.92 0.89
CA VAL A 17 -21.05 23.63 0.23
C VAL A 17 -21.01 23.94 -1.26
N GLY A 18 -19.80 24.07 -1.81
CA GLY A 18 -19.62 24.03 -3.24
C GLY A 18 -20.25 22.74 -3.72
N SER A 19 -21.26 22.82 -4.60
CA SER A 19 -21.80 21.66 -5.27
C SER A 19 -20.62 20.86 -5.83
N ALA A 20 -20.42 19.66 -5.31
CA ALA A 20 -19.47 18.72 -5.90
C ALA A 20 -19.88 18.59 -7.37
N ARG A 21 -19.11 19.21 -8.27
CA ARG A 21 -19.27 18.96 -9.69
C ARG A 21 -19.09 17.47 -9.83
N GLN A 22 -20.12 16.80 -10.33
CA GLN A 22 -20.04 15.39 -10.71
C GLN A 22 -18.78 15.27 -11.58
N ALA A 23 -17.85 14.41 -11.15
CA ALA A 23 -16.63 14.20 -11.91
C ALA A 23 -17.07 13.87 -13.35
N PRO A 24 -16.50 14.51 -14.38
CA PRO A 24 -16.83 14.16 -15.75
C PRO A 24 -16.65 12.64 -15.91
N GLU A 25 -17.63 11.97 -16.53
CA GLU A 25 -17.49 10.55 -16.84
C GLU A 25 -16.15 10.33 -17.52
N ALA A 26 -15.44 9.28 -17.11
CA ALA A 26 -14.20 8.90 -17.76
C ALA A 26 -14.47 8.84 -19.26
N SER A 27 -13.65 9.55 -20.05
CA SER A 27 -13.86 9.62 -21.50
C SER A 27 -14.05 8.18 -22.01
N PRO A 28 -15.18 7.85 -22.69
CA PRO A 28 -15.44 6.49 -23.17
C PRO A 28 -14.29 5.93 -24.01
N THR A 29 -13.45 6.81 -24.56
CA THR A 29 -12.22 6.50 -25.29
C THR A 29 -11.12 5.91 -24.40
N ILE A 30 -10.94 6.39 -23.17
CA ILE A 30 -9.92 5.88 -22.23
C ILE A 30 -10.25 4.45 -21.81
N LEU A 31 -11.50 4.21 -21.42
CA LEU A 31 -11.95 2.88 -21.00
C LEU A 31 -11.83 1.87 -22.14
N LYS A 32 -12.26 2.24 -23.35
CA LYS A 32 -12.08 1.39 -24.54
C LYS A 32 -10.62 1.07 -24.84
N ALA A 33 -9.72 2.06 -24.71
CA ALA A 33 -8.29 1.85 -24.93
C ALA A 33 -7.67 0.93 -23.86
N LEU A 34 -8.14 1.03 -22.62
CA LEU A 34 -7.74 0.14 -21.53
C LEU A 34 -8.25 -1.29 -21.77
N ASP A 35 -9.53 -1.45 -22.13
CA ASP A 35 -10.15 -2.74 -22.43
C ASP A 35 -9.46 -3.46 -23.60
N ALA A 36 -9.06 -2.71 -24.64
CA ALA A 36 -8.30 -3.26 -25.77
C ALA A 36 -6.94 -3.86 -25.36
N LYS A 37 -6.39 -3.45 -24.21
CA LYS A 37 -5.13 -3.97 -23.64
C LYS A 37 -5.37 -4.92 -22.45
N ALA A 38 -6.61 -5.31 -22.15
CA ALA A 38 -6.95 -6.09 -20.96
C ALA A 38 -6.19 -7.43 -20.87
N HIS A 39 -5.98 -8.12 -22.00
CA HIS A 39 -5.21 -9.36 -22.03
C HIS A 39 -3.76 -9.16 -21.58
N LEU A 40 -3.09 -8.12 -22.06
CA LEU A 40 -1.72 -7.79 -21.66
C LEU A 40 -1.61 -7.59 -20.15
N TYR A 41 -2.50 -6.79 -19.56
CA TYR A 41 -2.49 -6.53 -18.13
C TYR A 41 -2.90 -7.76 -17.31
N THR A 42 -3.82 -8.59 -17.83
CA THR A 42 -4.15 -9.87 -17.20
C THR A 42 -2.93 -10.78 -17.13
N ASP A 43 -2.13 -10.85 -18.19
CA ASP A 43 -0.93 -11.67 -18.24
C ASP A 43 0.18 -11.16 -17.32
N ILE A 44 0.31 -9.84 -17.16
CA ILE A 44 1.23 -9.24 -16.17
C ILE A 44 0.77 -9.60 -14.74
N ALA A 45 -0.52 -9.43 -14.43
CA ALA A 45 -1.04 -9.75 -13.11
C ALA A 45 -0.91 -11.23 -12.74
N LYS A 46 -1.01 -12.13 -13.74
CA LYS A 46 -0.76 -13.57 -13.58
C LYS A 46 0.71 -13.90 -13.39
N GLN A 47 1.61 -13.24 -14.13
CA GLN A 47 3.05 -13.43 -13.90
C GLN A 47 3.46 -12.99 -12.49
N ILE A 48 2.96 -11.85 -12.01
CA ILE A 48 3.23 -11.39 -10.64
C ILE A 48 2.61 -12.38 -9.63
N TRP A 49 1.39 -12.87 -9.89
CA TRP A 49 0.77 -13.93 -9.09
C TRP A 49 1.68 -15.16 -8.94
N ASP A 50 2.29 -15.60 -10.03
CA ASP A 50 3.18 -16.77 -10.06
C ASP A 50 4.54 -16.50 -9.41
N PHE A 51 5.02 -15.26 -9.43
CA PHE A 51 6.27 -14.88 -8.77
C PHE A 51 6.13 -14.94 -7.24
N ALA A 52 5.03 -14.42 -6.69
CA ALA A 52 4.70 -14.42 -5.27
C ALA A 52 5.90 -14.08 -4.36
N GLU A 53 6.60 -12.99 -4.68
CA GLU A 53 7.82 -12.59 -3.97
C GLU A 53 7.48 -11.80 -2.70
N LEU A 54 8.16 -12.10 -1.59
CA LEU A 54 7.95 -11.44 -0.30
C LEU A 54 8.46 -9.99 -0.29
N GLY A 55 8.01 -9.22 0.70
CA GLY A 55 8.51 -7.87 1.00
C GLY A 55 10.04 -7.74 0.90
N PHE A 56 10.51 -6.76 0.14
CA PHE A 56 11.92 -6.45 -0.18
C PHE A 56 12.65 -7.48 -1.04
N GLN A 57 11.96 -8.52 -1.53
CA GLN A 57 12.51 -9.58 -2.37
C GLN A 57 11.83 -9.63 -3.75
N GLU A 58 11.00 -8.64 -4.08
CA GLU A 58 10.13 -8.57 -5.26
C GLU A 58 10.87 -8.17 -6.55
N SER A 59 12.01 -8.81 -6.80
CA SER A 59 12.91 -8.45 -7.89
C SER A 59 12.28 -8.67 -9.26
N LYS A 60 11.54 -9.77 -9.45
CA LYS A 60 10.89 -10.09 -10.73
C LYS A 60 9.65 -9.22 -10.93
N SER A 61 8.81 -9.05 -9.91
CA SER A 61 7.61 -8.22 -10.00
C SER A 61 7.96 -6.76 -10.29
N SER A 62 8.96 -6.21 -9.58
CA SER A 62 9.45 -4.86 -9.80
C SER A 62 10.04 -4.70 -11.20
N ALA A 63 10.91 -5.61 -11.64
CA ALA A 63 11.51 -5.55 -12.97
C ALA A 63 10.47 -5.64 -14.09
N LEU A 64 9.45 -6.48 -13.93
CA LEU A 64 8.35 -6.62 -14.90
C LEU A 64 7.58 -5.30 -15.04
N LEU A 65 7.17 -4.70 -13.92
CA LEU A 65 6.42 -3.43 -13.94
C LEU A 65 7.27 -2.26 -14.48
N GLN A 66 8.55 -2.19 -14.09
CA GLN A 66 9.50 -1.23 -14.64
C GLN A 66 9.60 -1.35 -16.16
N LYS A 67 9.77 -2.57 -16.67
CA LYS A 67 9.82 -2.83 -18.10
C LYS A 67 8.52 -2.41 -18.80
N THR A 68 7.37 -2.81 -18.26
CA THR A 68 6.05 -2.44 -18.83
C THR A 68 5.88 -0.93 -18.93
N LEU A 69 6.26 -0.17 -17.91
CA LEU A 69 6.16 1.29 -17.90
C LEU A 69 7.19 1.94 -18.83
N ALA A 70 8.42 1.43 -18.88
CA ALA A 70 9.45 1.89 -19.80
C ALA A 70 9.02 1.68 -21.27
N ASP A 71 8.50 0.50 -21.61
CA ASP A 71 7.97 0.16 -22.94
C ASP A 71 6.79 1.08 -23.33
N ALA A 72 6.03 1.58 -22.35
CA ALA A 72 4.96 2.55 -22.56
C ALA A 72 5.44 4.01 -22.67
N GLY A 73 6.74 4.26 -22.56
CA GLY A 73 7.38 5.56 -22.72
C GLY A 73 7.54 6.38 -21.43
N PHE A 74 7.47 5.75 -20.26
CA PHE A 74 7.81 6.41 -19.01
C PHE A 74 9.32 6.41 -18.76
N ALA A 75 9.84 7.48 -18.18
CA ALA A 75 11.20 7.53 -17.65
C ALA A 75 11.24 6.81 -16.30
N VAL A 76 11.88 5.64 -16.26
CA VAL A 76 11.99 4.82 -15.04
C VAL A 76 13.27 5.14 -14.28
N GLN A 77 13.12 5.37 -12.98
CA GLN A 77 14.20 5.44 -12.01
C GLN A 77 14.06 4.29 -11.02
N ALA A 78 14.94 3.31 -11.13
CA ALA A 78 14.98 2.12 -10.29
C ALA A 78 15.82 2.34 -9.02
N GLY A 79 15.65 1.47 -8.01
CA GLY A 79 16.50 1.43 -6.83
C GLY A 79 16.35 2.64 -5.92
N VAL A 80 15.18 3.28 -5.91
CA VAL A 80 14.98 4.55 -5.18
C VAL A 80 14.89 4.34 -3.68
N ALA A 81 15.19 5.39 -2.90
CA ALA A 81 15.21 5.34 -1.43
C ALA A 81 16.09 4.20 -0.85
N GLY A 82 17.15 3.82 -1.57
CA GLY A 82 18.07 2.75 -1.18
C GLY A 82 17.49 1.33 -1.26
N MET A 83 16.31 1.15 -1.86
CA MET A 83 15.64 -0.14 -1.98
C MET A 83 15.70 -0.63 -3.44
N PRO A 84 16.37 -1.77 -3.73
CA PRO A 84 16.54 -2.26 -5.11
C PRO A 84 15.22 -2.50 -5.87
N THR A 85 14.16 -2.89 -5.15
CA THR A 85 12.85 -3.20 -5.75
C THR A 85 11.91 -1.99 -5.80
N ALA A 86 12.26 -0.85 -5.19
CA ALA A 86 11.47 0.37 -5.30
C ALA A 86 11.85 1.17 -6.54
N PHE A 87 10.86 1.78 -7.20
CA PHE A 87 11.11 2.61 -8.38
C PHE A 87 10.04 3.69 -8.57
N THR A 88 10.36 4.67 -9.41
CA THR A 88 9.38 5.63 -9.95
C THR A 88 9.41 5.59 -11.46
N ALA A 89 8.26 5.77 -12.11
CA ALA A 89 8.17 5.93 -13.56
C ALA A 89 7.41 7.23 -13.87
N SER A 90 8.04 8.19 -14.53
CA SER A 90 7.45 9.51 -14.78
C SER A 90 7.21 9.78 -16.27
N TYR A 91 6.13 10.48 -16.58
CA TYR A 91 5.83 10.99 -17.92
C TYR A 91 5.38 12.46 -17.84
N GLY A 92 5.74 13.25 -18.85
CA GLY A 92 5.39 14.67 -18.93
C GLY A 92 6.32 15.56 -18.09
N SER A 93 5.89 16.79 -17.85
CA SER A 93 6.66 17.78 -17.11
C SER A 93 5.76 18.90 -16.57
N GLY A 94 6.26 19.63 -15.58
CA GLY A 94 5.52 20.73 -14.97
C GLY A 94 4.44 20.26 -14.00
N LYS A 95 3.45 21.12 -13.77
CA LYS A 95 2.39 20.94 -12.79
C LYS A 95 1.03 20.74 -13.47
N PRO A 96 0.10 19.99 -12.86
CA PRO A 96 0.25 19.27 -11.60
C PRO A 96 1.10 18.01 -11.73
N VAL A 97 1.67 17.55 -10.62
CA VAL A 97 2.29 16.24 -10.44
C VAL A 97 1.25 15.31 -9.80
N VAL A 98 0.72 14.39 -10.60
CA VAL A 98 -0.24 13.38 -10.15
C VAL A 98 0.47 12.03 -10.04
N ALA A 99 0.35 11.40 -8.88
CA ALA A 99 0.95 10.11 -8.58
C ALA A 99 -0.09 9.00 -8.52
N ILE A 100 0.28 7.82 -9.02
CA ILE A 100 -0.47 6.57 -8.84
C ILE A 100 0.46 5.55 -8.16
N ILE A 101 -0.02 4.94 -7.08
CA ILE A 101 0.76 3.95 -6.32
C ILE A 101 0.43 2.53 -6.79
N GLY A 102 1.48 1.73 -6.98
CA GLY A 102 1.38 0.29 -7.17
C GLY A 102 2.31 -0.48 -6.24
N GLU A 103 1.81 -1.61 -5.76
CA GLU A 103 2.41 -2.51 -4.78
C GLU A 103 2.35 -3.93 -5.34
N PHE A 104 3.27 -4.80 -4.95
CA PHE A 104 3.46 -6.07 -5.65
C PHE A 104 4.13 -7.16 -4.80
N ASP A 105 4.16 -7.00 -3.48
CA ASP A 105 4.64 -8.00 -2.54
C ASP A 105 3.58 -9.07 -2.23
N ALA A 106 4.06 -10.27 -1.91
CA ALA A 106 3.25 -11.40 -1.47
C ALA A 106 3.36 -11.59 0.05
N LEU A 107 2.41 -12.35 0.58
CA LEU A 107 2.34 -12.70 1.99
C LEU A 107 2.95 -14.08 2.27
N PRO A 108 3.61 -14.28 3.42
CA PRO A 108 4.18 -15.56 3.80
C PRO A 108 3.10 -16.62 4.05
N ALA A 109 3.36 -17.86 3.64
CA ALA A 109 2.50 -19.03 3.88
C ALA A 109 1.06 -18.95 3.33
N LEU A 110 0.79 -18.03 2.39
CA LEU A 110 -0.52 -17.84 1.76
C LEU A 110 -0.56 -18.24 0.28
N SER A 111 0.23 -19.24 -0.12
CA SER A 111 0.15 -19.82 -1.46
C SER A 111 -1.25 -20.34 -1.76
N GLN A 112 -1.75 -20.02 -2.95
CA GLN A 112 -3.05 -20.43 -3.45
C GLN A 112 -3.00 -20.64 -4.96
N ALA A 113 -3.68 -21.67 -5.44
CA ALA A 113 -3.89 -21.86 -6.86
C ALA A 113 -4.87 -20.83 -7.42
N ALA A 114 -4.54 -20.24 -8.56
CA ALA A 114 -5.42 -19.26 -9.22
C ALA A 114 -6.75 -19.88 -9.65
N GLY A 115 -7.81 -19.06 -9.63
CA GLY A 115 -9.15 -19.44 -10.13
C GLY A 115 -9.92 -20.43 -9.25
N ASP A 116 -9.44 -20.69 -8.04
CA ASP A 116 -10.04 -21.63 -7.10
C ASP A 116 -10.31 -20.95 -5.76
N ALA A 117 -11.57 -20.98 -5.34
CA ALA A 117 -11.99 -20.41 -4.05
C ALA A 117 -11.78 -21.39 -2.88
N THR A 118 -11.48 -22.65 -3.15
CA THR A 118 -11.12 -23.63 -2.12
C THR A 118 -9.63 -23.55 -1.81
N ARG A 119 -9.28 -23.69 -0.53
CA ARG A 119 -7.87 -23.63 -0.10
C ARG A 119 -7.07 -24.74 -0.76
N ARG A 120 -6.22 -24.36 -1.71
CA ARG A 120 -5.37 -25.26 -2.50
C ARG A 120 -4.02 -24.59 -2.75
N PRO A 121 -3.09 -24.68 -1.78
CA PRO A 121 -1.73 -24.18 -1.96
C PRO A 121 -1.04 -24.89 -3.13
N LEU A 122 -0.26 -24.16 -3.92
CA LEU A 122 0.60 -24.78 -4.93
C LEU A 122 1.76 -25.55 -4.27
N ARG A 123 2.22 -25.02 -3.13
CA ARG A 123 3.18 -25.66 -2.22
C ARG A 123 2.88 -25.20 -0.80
N ASP A 124 2.86 -26.14 0.14
CA ASP A 124 2.63 -25.83 1.55
C ASP A 124 3.65 -24.84 2.10
N GLY A 125 3.17 -23.83 2.83
CA GLY A 125 3.98 -22.77 3.43
C GLY A 125 4.61 -21.78 2.44
N ALA A 126 4.39 -21.93 1.13
CA ALA A 126 4.89 -20.97 0.15
C ALA A 126 4.12 -19.63 0.23
N PRO A 127 4.73 -18.52 -0.22
CA PRO A 127 4.04 -17.24 -0.30
C PRO A 127 2.90 -17.21 -1.31
N GLY A 128 2.03 -16.21 -1.20
CA GLY A 128 1.00 -15.92 -2.19
C GLY A 128 0.34 -14.56 -2.02
N HIS A 129 -0.33 -14.08 -3.06
CA HIS A 129 -0.97 -12.76 -3.09
C HIS A 129 -2.39 -12.78 -2.52
N ALA A 130 -2.53 -13.14 -1.24
CA ALA A 130 -3.84 -13.12 -0.58
C ALA A 130 -4.44 -11.71 -0.42
N CYS A 131 -3.60 -10.67 -0.41
CA CYS A 131 -4.03 -9.26 -0.41
C CYS A 131 -4.22 -8.70 -1.84
N GLY A 132 -3.93 -9.49 -2.88
CA GLY A 132 -4.16 -9.10 -4.28
C GLY A 132 -3.16 -8.09 -4.84
N HIS A 133 -1.98 -7.90 -4.24
CA HIS A 133 -1.00 -6.93 -4.74
C HIS A 133 -0.53 -7.20 -6.18
N ASN A 134 -0.66 -8.44 -6.67
CA ASN A 134 -0.47 -8.73 -8.09
C ASN A 134 -1.44 -7.95 -9.01
N LEU A 135 -2.68 -7.74 -8.56
CA LEU A 135 -3.67 -6.89 -9.21
C LEU A 135 -3.37 -5.41 -8.97
N LEU A 136 -3.01 -5.04 -7.73
CA LEU A 136 -2.75 -3.66 -7.35
C LEU A 136 -1.65 -3.03 -8.21
N GLY A 137 -0.46 -3.63 -8.21
CA GLY A 137 0.68 -3.14 -8.98
C GLY A 137 0.39 -3.04 -10.46
N THR A 138 -0.29 -4.04 -11.01
CA THR A 138 -0.62 -4.13 -12.44
C THR A 138 -1.71 -3.14 -12.86
N ALA A 139 -2.81 -3.05 -12.11
CA ALA A 139 -3.92 -2.16 -12.42
C ALA A 139 -3.50 -0.68 -12.29
N ALA A 140 -2.69 -0.35 -11.28
CA ALA A 140 -2.10 0.98 -11.13
C ALA A 140 -1.18 1.33 -12.31
N ALA A 141 -0.37 0.39 -12.80
CA ALA A 141 0.49 0.62 -13.97
C ALA A 141 -0.36 0.79 -15.25
N ALA A 142 -1.39 -0.03 -15.42
CA ALA A 142 -2.34 0.07 -16.53
C ALA A 142 -3.08 1.42 -16.54
N ALA A 143 -3.52 1.89 -15.37
CA ALA A 143 -4.13 3.21 -15.21
C ALA A 143 -3.16 4.33 -15.57
N ALA A 144 -1.90 4.27 -15.11
CA ALA A 144 -0.88 5.26 -15.47
C ALA A 144 -0.66 5.31 -16.99
N ILE A 145 -0.55 4.15 -17.64
CA ILE A 145 -0.39 4.07 -19.10
C ILE A 145 -1.61 4.65 -19.83
N ALA A 146 -2.82 4.30 -19.41
CA ALA A 146 -4.05 4.79 -20.04
C ALA A 146 -4.21 6.32 -19.88
N VAL A 147 -3.89 6.88 -18.71
CA VAL A 147 -3.91 8.33 -18.49
C VAL A 147 -2.84 9.02 -19.32
N LYS A 148 -1.62 8.46 -19.40
CA LYS A 148 -0.57 9.00 -20.27
C LYS A 148 -0.97 9.00 -21.74
N ASP A 149 -1.57 7.93 -22.25
CA ASP A 149 -2.02 7.85 -23.64
C ASP A 149 -3.12 8.88 -23.92
N TRP A 150 -4.03 9.10 -22.97
CA TRP A 150 -5.00 10.19 -23.04
C TRP A 150 -4.35 11.57 -23.01
N MET A 151 -3.35 11.80 -22.15
CA MET A 151 -2.63 13.08 -22.10
C MET A 151 -2.03 13.43 -23.46
N VAL A 152 -1.46 12.44 -24.16
CA VAL A 152 -0.95 12.62 -25.53
C VAL A 152 -2.06 13.00 -26.50
N GLN A 153 -3.17 12.24 -26.51
CA GLN A 153 -4.28 12.46 -27.45
C GLN A 153 -5.01 13.78 -27.24
N ALA A 154 -5.15 14.20 -25.98
CA ALA A 154 -5.86 15.41 -25.59
C ALA A 154 -4.91 16.61 -25.41
N GLU A 155 -3.64 16.47 -25.81
CA GLU A 155 -2.59 17.49 -25.70
C GLU A 155 -2.49 18.12 -24.29
N GLN A 156 -2.67 17.29 -23.26
CA GLN A 156 -2.63 17.71 -21.87
C GLN A 156 -1.20 17.77 -21.35
N THR A 157 -0.94 18.75 -20.50
CA THR A 157 0.36 18.97 -19.86
C THR A 157 0.29 18.67 -18.37
N GLY A 158 1.45 18.50 -17.74
CA GLY A 158 1.59 18.05 -16.35
C GLY A 158 2.52 16.85 -16.25
N THR A 159 2.70 16.36 -15.02
CA THR A 159 3.54 15.21 -14.71
C THR A 159 2.68 14.08 -14.15
N LEU A 160 2.75 12.90 -14.76
CA LEU A 160 2.18 11.68 -14.24
C LEU A 160 3.29 10.77 -13.72
N ARG A 161 3.17 10.29 -12.49
CA ARG A 161 4.19 9.44 -11.86
C ARG A 161 3.59 8.17 -11.27
N TYR A 162 4.07 7.02 -11.73
CA TYR A 162 3.83 5.76 -11.05
C TYR A 162 4.90 5.55 -9.96
N TYR A 163 4.46 5.20 -8.76
CA TYR A 163 5.33 4.77 -7.68
C TYR A 163 5.20 3.26 -7.49
N GLY A 164 6.26 2.53 -7.81
CA GLY A 164 6.37 1.11 -7.51
C GLY A 164 6.94 0.92 -6.12
N THR A 165 6.09 0.56 -5.16
CA THR A 165 6.41 0.57 -3.74
C THR A 165 6.43 -0.86 -3.19
N PRO A 166 7.59 -1.35 -2.72
CA PRO A 166 7.71 -2.72 -2.21
C PRO A 166 7.24 -2.83 -0.76
N ALA A 167 7.11 -4.08 -0.29
CA ALA A 167 6.98 -4.45 1.11
C ALA A 167 5.89 -3.69 1.88
N GLU A 168 4.65 -3.66 1.38
CA GLU A 168 3.55 -3.02 2.09
C GLU A 168 3.18 -3.78 3.37
N GLU A 169 3.19 -5.12 3.32
CA GLU A 169 2.62 -6.05 4.33
C GLU A 169 3.43 -6.15 5.65
N GLY A 170 4.21 -5.13 5.97
CA GLY A 170 4.97 -5.03 7.22
C GLY A 170 6.36 -4.41 7.04
N GLY A 171 6.84 -4.28 5.80
CA GLY A 171 8.13 -3.64 5.52
C GLY A 171 8.05 -2.12 5.52
N GLY A 172 6.92 -1.55 5.11
CA GLY A 172 6.70 -0.12 5.05
C GLY A 172 7.51 0.58 3.96
N GLY A 173 7.70 -0.02 2.78
CA GLY A 173 8.54 0.56 1.71
C GLY A 173 8.20 2.01 1.37
N LYS A 174 6.91 2.37 1.35
CA LYS A 174 6.43 3.75 1.17
C LYS A 174 7.00 4.73 2.20
N ILE A 175 7.19 4.31 3.44
CA ILE A 175 7.71 5.17 4.53
C ILE A 175 9.13 5.64 4.19
N TYR A 176 9.99 4.76 3.68
CA TYR A 176 11.35 5.10 3.26
C TYR A 176 11.34 6.07 2.07
N MET A 177 10.44 5.86 1.11
CA MET A 177 10.29 6.75 -0.04
C MET A 177 9.80 8.15 0.36
N VAL A 178 8.84 8.24 1.29
CA VAL A 178 8.37 9.52 1.85
C VAL A 178 9.49 10.21 2.63
N ARG A 179 10.21 9.47 3.49
CA ARG A 179 11.33 9.99 4.28
C ARG A 179 12.43 10.58 3.38
N ASP A 180 12.77 9.89 2.30
CA ASP A 180 13.79 10.31 1.35
C ASP A 180 13.29 11.43 0.40
N GLY A 181 12.05 11.88 0.58
CA GLY A 181 11.52 13.10 -0.02
C GLY A 181 10.92 12.91 -1.42
N LEU A 182 10.73 11.68 -1.87
CA LEU A 182 10.25 11.39 -3.24
C LEU A 182 8.84 11.90 -3.51
N PHE A 183 8.06 12.24 -2.47
CA PHE A 183 6.69 12.74 -2.59
C PHE A 183 6.58 14.26 -2.38
N ARG A 184 7.69 14.98 -2.12
CA ARG A 184 7.66 16.42 -1.76
C ARG A 184 7.07 17.31 -2.86
N ASP A 185 7.18 16.91 -4.11
CA ASP A 185 6.72 17.66 -5.27
C ASP A 185 5.35 17.19 -5.80
N VAL A 186 4.76 16.15 -5.21
CA VAL A 186 3.50 15.56 -5.67
C VAL A 186 2.31 16.37 -5.16
N ASP A 187 1.40 16.75 -6.07
CA ASP A 187 0.21 17.52 -5.72
C ASP A 187 -0.96 16.60 -5.31
N VAL A 188 -1.08 15.43 -5.95
CA VAL A 188 -2.13 14.43 -5.67
C VAL A 188 -1.55 13.03 -5.77
N VAL A 189 -1.89 12.16 -4.81
CA VAL A 189 -1.57 10.73 -4.83
C VAL A 189 -2.87 9.94 -4.87
N LEU A 190 -2.98 9.03 -5.84
CA LEU A 190 -4.09 8.10 -5.98
C LEU A 190 -3.61 6.69 -5.67
N GLY A 191 -4.35 6.02 -4.79
CA GLY A 191 -4.21 4.60 -4.50
C GLY A 191 -5.51 3.86 -4.82
N TRP A 192 -5.38 2.59 -5.14
CA TRP A 192 -6.49 1.65 -5.26
C TRP A 192 -6.03 0.34 -4.63
N HIS A 193 -6.96 -0.39 -4.02
CA HIS A 193 -6.70 -1.70 -3.46
C HIS A 193 -7.76 -2.67 -3.97
N PRO A 194 -7.40 -3.89 -4.41
CA PRO A 194 -8.37 -4.90 -4.80
C PRO A 194 -9.25 -5.28 -3.60
N GLY A 195 -10.51 -5.58 -3.90
CA GLY A 195 -11.51 -6.02 -2.93
C GLY A 195 -12.59 -6.84 -3.61
N ASP A 196 -13.52 -7.37 -2.82
CA ASP A 196 -14.69 -8.11 -3.28
C ASP A 196 -15.76 -7.22 -3.94
N ARG A 197 -15.61 -5.89 -3.82
CA ARG A 197 -16.49 -4.87 -4.39
C ARG A 197 -15.73 -3.61 -4.76
N ASN A 198 -16.29 -2.85 -5.70
CA ASN A 198 -15.81 -1.51 -6.02
C ASN A 198 -16.44 -0.49 -5.06
N ALA A 199 -15.60 0.29 -4.37
CA ALA A 199 -16.03 1.39 -3.53
C ALA A 199 -14.98 2.50 -3.53
N ALA A 200 -15.43 3.75 -3.38
CA ALA A 200 -14.58 4.89 -3.08
C ALA A 200 -15.12 5.51 -1.79
N HIS A 201 -14.27 5.64 -0.76
CA HIS A 201 -14.67 6.22 0.51
C HIS A 201 -13.63 7.26 0.94
N PRO A 202 -14.05 8.45 1.42
CA PRO A 202 -13.13 9.45 1.97
C PRO A 202 -12.56 9.06 3.35
N ALA A 203 -12.54 7.76 3.70
CA ALA A 203 -12.11 7.31 5.01
C ALA A 203 -10.59 7.24 5.05
N SER A 204 -10.03 7.58 6.20
CA SER A 204 -8.63 7.33 6.49
C SER A 204 -8.45 5.91 7.05
N SER A 205 -7.20 5.44 7.09
CA SER A 205 -6.82 4.16 7.69
C SER A 205 -6.38 4.36 9.14
N LEU A 206 -6.38 3.28 9.93
CA LEU A 206 -5.82 3.30 11.27
C LEU A 206 -4.29 3.42 11.20
N ALA A 207 -3.71 4.18 12.13
CA ALA A 207 -2.27 4.19 12.33
C ALA A 207 -1.83 2.90 13.04
N THR A 208 -0.74 2.30 12.56
CA THR A 208 -0.20 1.06 13.14
C THR A 208 1.22 1.31 13.66
N ILE A 209 1.50 0.79 14.87
CA ILE A 209 2.84 0.72 15.45
C ILE A 209 3.14 -0.75 15.72
N ALA A 210 4.24 -1.25 15.19
CA ALA A 210 4.76 -2.58 15.51
C ALA A 210 5.87 -2.46 16.56
N ALA A 211 5.83 -3.32 17.58
CA ALA A 211 6.85 -3.40 18.62
C ALA A 211 7.28 -4.86 18.83
N THR A 212 8.57 -5.08 19.10
CA THR A 212 9.11 -6.40 19.46
C THR A 212 9.58 -6.36 20.92
N PHE A 213 9.03 -7.25 21.74
CA PHE A 213 9.41 -7.40 23.14
C PHE A 213 10.28 -8.64 23.32
N ARG A 214 11.39 -8.50 24.05
CA ARG A 214 12.27 -9.62 24.40
C ARG A 214 12.33 -9.76 25.92
N PHE A 215 11.88 -10.90 26.42
CA PHE A 215 11.93 -11.23 27.84
C PHE A 215 13.19 -12.01 28.16
N HIS A 216 13.89 -11.59 29.21
CA HIS A 216 15.09 -12.26 29.71
C HIS A 216 14.83 -12.80 31.11
N GLY A 217 15.05 -14.10 31.28
CA GLY A 217 14.83 -14.82 32.52
C GLY A 217 16.08 -15.57 33.00
N ALA A 218 15.93 -16.32 34.08
CA ALA A 218 16.93 -17.24 34.61
C ALA A 218 16.30 -18.63 34.71
N ALA A 219 16.90 -19.63 34.08
CA ALA A 219 16.42 -21.00 34.12
C ALA A 219 16.68 -21.63 35.51
N SER A 220 15.74 -22.45 35.99
CA SER A 220 15.89 -23.25 37.20
C SER A 220 15.17 -24.59 37.03
N HIS A 221 15.47 -25.55 37.91
CA HIS A 221 14.73 -26.81 37.92
C HIS A 221 13.34 -26.58 38.51
N ALA A 222 12.31 -26.61 37.65
CA ALA A 222 10.94 -26.20 38.00
C ALA A 222 10.39 -26.85 39.27
N ALA A 223 10.63 -28.15 39.48
CA ALA A 223 10.12 -28.86 40.67
C ALA A 223 11.03 -28.77 41.92
N ALA A 224 12.32 -28.42 41.76
CA ALA A 224 13.31 -28.59 42.83
C ALA A 224 13.83 -27.25 43.38
N SER A 225 13.84 -26.20 42.57
CA SER A 225 14.26 -24.86 42.97
C SER A 225 13.57 -23.77 42.14
N PRO A 226 12.22 -23.77 42.07
CA PRO A 226 11.48 -22.78 41.28
C PRO A 226 11.80 -21.34 41.70
N ASP A 227 12.04 -21.11 42.98
CA ASP A 227 12.41 -19.84 43.60
C ASP A 227 13.73 -19.25 43.08
N ARG A 228 14.63 -20.09 42.53
CA ARG A 228 15.88 -19.64 41.92
C ARG A 228 15.72 -19.22 40.46
N GLY A 229 14.54 -19.46 39.88
CA GLY A 229 14.22 -19.10 38.51
C GLY A 229 13.69 -17.68 38.37
N ARG A 230 13.73 -17.16 37.14
CA ARG A 230 12.96 -15.99 36.71
C ARG A 230 12.37 -16.34 35.36
N SER A 231 11.07 -16.63 35.33
CA SER A 231 10.42 -17.12 34.13
C SER A 231 10.27 -16.00 33.10
N ALA A 232 10.92 -16.16 31.95
CA ALA A 232 10.66 -15.29 30.80
C ALA A 232 9.26 -15.54 30.21
N LEU A 233 8.73 -16.75 30.38
CA LEU A 233 7.38 -17.11 29.92
C LEU A 233 6.32 -16.37 30.75
N ASP A 234 6.46 -16.30 32.07
CA ASP A 234 5.51 -15.58 32.93
C ASP A 234 5.47 -14.09 32.55
N GLY A 235 6.62 -13.51 32.18
CA GLY A 235 6.70 -12.14 31.67
C GLY A 235 5.92 -11.94 30.36
N LEU A 236 6.02 -12.90 29.44
CA LEU A 236 5.26 -12.90 28.19
C LEU A 236 3.75 -13.04 28.44
N GLU A 237 3.34 -14.00 29.28
CA GLU A 237 1.94 -14.23 29.65
C GLU A 237 1.33 -13.01 30.33
N ALA A 238 2.08 -12.36 31.23
CA ALA A 238 1.64 -11.13 31.88
C ALA A 238 1.47 -9.98 30.88
N LEU A 239 2.38 -9.81 29.92
CA LEU A 239 2.24 -8.78 28.88
C LEU A 239 0.97 -9.02 28.05
N ASP A 240 0.76 -10.25 27.58
CA ASP A 240 -0.41 -10.59 26.76
C ASP A 240 -1.72 -10.29 27.51
N TYR A 241 -1.81 -10.73 28.77
CA TYR A 241 -2.96 -10.45 29.62
C TYR A 241 -3.20 -8.94 29.79
N MET A 242 -2.15 -8.18 30.11
CA MET A 242 -2.27 -6.74 30.34
C MET A 242 -2.61 -5.96 29.06
N VAL A 243 -2.11 -6.37 27.89
CA VAL A 243 -2.48 -5.77 26.60
C VAL A 243 -3.94 -6.04 26.26
N ASN A 244 -4.44 -7.26 26.53
CA ASN A 244 -5.85 -7.58 26.34
C ASN A 244 -6.75 -6.68 27.22
N MET A 245 -6.37 -6.46 28.48
CA MET A 245 -7.10 -5.55 29.38
C MET A 245 -7.00 -4.08 28.95
N LEU A 246 -5.86 -3.65 28.38
CA LEU A 246 -5.69 -2.28 27.88
C LEU A 246 -6.68 -1.96 26.76
N ARG A 247 -6.87 -2.90 25.83
CA ARG A 247 -7.73 -2.72 24.65
C ARG A 247 -9.20 -2.47 25.00
N GLU A 248 -9.68 -3.01 26.12
CA GLU A 248 -11.05 -2.80 26.59
C GLU A 248 -11.26 -1.45 27.30
N HIS A 249 -10.18 -0.80 27.75
CA HIS A 249 -10.26 0.30 28.72
C HIS A 249 -9.52 1.58 28.32
N VAL A 250 -8.79 1.59 27.20
CA VAL A 250 -8.12 2.78 26.68
C VAL A 250 -8.75 3.19 25.33
N PRO A 251 -9.23 4.44 25.20
CA PRO A 251 -9.88 4.95 23.99
C PRO A 251 -8.95 5.04 22.77
#